data_AF-A0A397EAL1-F1
#
_entry.id   AF-A0A397EAL1-F1
#
_cell.length_a   1.000
_cell.length_b   1.000
_cell.length_c   1.000
_cell.angle_alpha   90.00
_cell.angle_beta   90.00
_cell.angle_gamma   90.00
#
_symmetry.space_group_name_H-M   'P 1'
#
loop_
_entity.id
_entity.type
_entity.pdbx_description
1 polymer ?
#
loop_
_entity_poly.entity_id
_entity_poly.type
_entity_poly.pdbx_seq_one_letter_code
_entity_poly.pdbx_strand_id
1 'polypeptide(L)'
;MWTSSTSQIGIVDVHMTLLPSGWSYHVAYDILVSFPDLHKEWTVRRSHHDFVELHRHLVSAYVPMFVLARESRVEFQVSVEARYAQSAKRMRERLNAYLHRLLELPDISASAAFRGF
;
A
#
# COMPACT_ATOMS: atom_id res chain seq x y z
N MET A 1 13.68 13.55 6.98
CA MET A 1 14.03 12.13 7.17
C MET A 1 14.15 11.41 5.82
N TRP A 2 13.16 11.54 4.94
CA TRP A 2 13.21 11.07 3.53
C TRP A 2 14.23 11.77 2.61
N THR A 3 15.07 12.65 3.16
CA THR A 3 16.20 13.28 2.46
C THR A 3 17.43 12.38 2.41
N SER A 4 17.39 11.20 3.05
CA SER A 4 18.43 10.18 2.93
C SER A 4 18.29 9.48 1.58
N SER A 5 19.36 9.56 0.79
CA SER A 5 19.49 8.97 -0.55
C SER A 5 19.36 7.44 -0.57
N THR A 6 19.36 6.79 0.60
CA THR A 6 19.27 5.32 0.74
C THR A 6 17.96 4.85 1.37
N SER A 7 17.00 5.74 1.62
CA SER A 7 15.72 5.36 2.21
C SER A 7 14.96 4.35 1.33
N GLN A 8 14.41 3.32 1.96
CA GLN A 8 13.70 2.24 1.31
C GLN A 8 12.29 2.13 1.89
N ILE A 9 11.31 1.97 1.00
CA ILE A 9 9.94 1.61 1.37
C ILE A 9 9.47 0.49 0.48
N GLY A 10 8.74 -0.47 1.03
CA GLY A 10 8.08 -1.46 0.21
C GLY A 10 7.20 -2.41 1.00
N ILE A 11 6.27 -3.06 0.31
CA ILE A 11 5.40 -4.08 0.90
C ILE A 11 6.15 -5.41 0.97
N VAL A 12 6.43 -5.87 2.18
CA VAL A 12 7.20 -7.09 2.46
C VAL A 12 6.31 -8.32 2.65
N ASP A 13 5.10 -8.15 3.15
CA ASP A 13 4.19 -9.27 3.43
C ASP A 13 2.70 -8.91 3.21
N VAL A 14 1.87 -9.94 3.07
CA VAL A 14 0.42 -9.84 2.85
C VAL A 14 -0.30 -10.77 3.82
N HIS A 15 -1.12 -10.19 4.68
CA HIS A 15 -1.92 -10.90 5.67
C HIS A 15 -3.36 -11.01 5.20
N MET A 16 -3.86 -12.25 5.16
CA MET A 16 -5.25 -12.55 4.85
C MET A 16 -5.93 -13.14 6.07
N THR A 17 -6.93 -12.45 6.60
CA THR A 17 -7.71 -12.92 7.75
C THR A 17 -9.13 -13.20 7.30
N LEU A 18 -9.59 -14.45 7.45
CA LEU A 18 -10.97 -14.81 7.16
C LEU A 18 -11.89 -14.05 8.11
N LEU A 19 -12.87 -13.33 7.57
CA LEU A 19 -13.85 -12.62 8.38
C LEU A 19 -14.83 -13.61 9.02
N PRO A 20 -15.48 -13.26 10.14
CA PRO A 20 -16.46 -14.12 10.82
C PRO A 20 -17.60 -14.61 9.92
N SER A 21 -17.87 -13.90 8.82
CA SER A 21 -18.84 -14.31 7.80
C SER A 21 -18.46 -15.60 7.07
N GLY A 22 -17.18 -15.98 7.03
CA GLY A 22 -16.68 -17.17 6.33
C GLY A 22 -16.62 -17.05 4.80
N TRP A 23 -17.10 -15.94 4.24
CA TRP A 23 -17.20 -15.74 2.77
C TRP A 23 -16.20 -14.74 2.20
N SER A 24 -15.46 -14.03 3.06
CA SER A 24 -14.61 -12.91 2.66
C SER A 24 -13.36 -12.82 3.54
N TYR A 25 -12.26 -12.35 2.97
CA TYR A 25 -11.02 -12.10 3.69
C TYR A 25 -10.79 -10.60 3.86
N HIS A 26 -10.35 -10.20 5.04
CA HIS A 26 -9.69 -8.92 5.24
C HIS A 26 -8.23 -9.05 4.82
N VAL A 27 -7.77 -8.15 3.95
CA VAL A 27 -6.41 -8.15 3.42
C VAL A 27 -5.65 -6.95 3.97
N ALA A 28 -4.51 -7.21 4.61
CA ALA A 28 -3.60 -6.19 5.08
C ALA A 28 -2.20 -6.41 4.49
N TYR A 29 -1.45 -5.33 4.38
CA TYR A 29 -0.13 -5.26 3.77
C TYR A 29 0.86 -4.75 4.81
N ASP A 30 1.96 -5.49 5.00
CA ASP A 30 3.05 -5.05 5.87
C ASP A 30 4.05 -4.27 5.02
N ILE A 31 4.22 -3.01 5.34
CA ILE A 31 5.09 -2.06 4.65
C ILE A 31 6.32 -1.86 5.51
N LEU A 32 7.48 -2.27 5.01
CA LEU A 32 8.76 -1.95 5.62
C LEU A 32 9.16 -0.54 5.21
N VAL A 33 9.56 0.26 6.19
CA VAL A 33 10.21 1.54 5.99
C VAL A 33 11.59 1.46 6.63
N SER A 34 12.64 1.70 5.84
CA SER A 34 14.02 1.63 6.31
C SER A 34 14.79 2.88 5.92
N PHE A 35 15.56 3.39 6.86
CA PHE A 35 16.53 4.48 6.72
C PHE A 35 17.89 3.94 7.15
N PRO A 36 18.62 3.28 6.25
CA PRO A 36 19.90 2.63 6.57
C PRO A 36 20.91 3.60 7.18
N ASP A 37 21.01 4.82 6.62
CA ASP A 37 21.92 5.86 7.11
C ASP A 37 21.63 6.28 8.56
N LEU A 38 20.39 6.10 9.02
CA LEU A 38 19.95 6.44 10.36
C LEU A 38 19.85 5.22 11.28
N HIS A 39 20.16 4.01 10.77
CA HIS A 39 19.94 2.74 11.45
C HIS A 39 18.53 2.60 12.02
N LYS A 40 17.54 3.07 11.26
CA LYS A 40 16.13 3.03 11.67
C LYS A 40 15.33 2.27 10.65
N GLU A 41 14.59 1.27 11.12
CA GLU A 41 13.61 0.58 10.32
C GLU A 41 12.41 0.19 11.18
N TRP A 42 11.25 0.13 10.55
CA TRP A 42 10.03 -0.34 11.19
C TRP A 42 9.05 -0.83 10.12
N THR A 43 8.11 -1.67 10.55
CA THR A 43 7.06 -2.19 9.70
C THR A 43 5.72 -1.62 10.14
N VAL A 44 4.93 -1.13 9.19
CA VAL A 44 3.55 -0.70 9.42
C VAL A 44 2.57 -1.60 8.68
N ARG A 45 1.45 -1.92 9.32
CA ARG A 45 0.37 -2.69 8.69
C ARG A 45 -0.70 -1.75 8.17
N ARG A 46 -1.06 -1.89 6.90
CA ARG A 46 -2.07 -1.06 6.23
C ARG A 46 -3.01 -1.91 5.38
N SER A 47 -4.27 -1.56 5.38
CA SER A 47 -5.30 -2.13 4.52
C SER A 47 -5.39 -1.36 3.20
N HIS A 48 -6.04 -1.93 2.18
CA HIS A 48 -6.34 -1.21 0.93
C HIS A 48 -7.12 0.09 1.20
N HIS A 49 -8.02 0.09 2.20
CA HIS A 49 -8.79 1.27 2.59
C HIS A 49 -7.88 2.42 3.06
N ASP A 50 -6.82 2.11 3.82
CA ASP A 50 -5.86 3.14 4.28
C ASP A 50 -5.13 3.81 3.10
N PHE A 51 -4.81 3.04 2.05
CA PHE A 51 -4.25 3.60 0.81
C PHE A 51 -5.23 4.48 0.05
N VAL A 52 -6.51 4.12 0.03
CA VAL A 52 -7.58 4.95 -0.58
C VAL A 52 -7.72 6.26 0.17
N GLU A 53 -7.72 6.23 1.51
CA GLU A 53 -7.80 7.44 2.34
C GLU A 53 -6.55 8.31 2.16
N LEU A 54 -5.34 7.73 2.16
CA LEU A 54 -4.12 8.46 1.82
C LEU A 54 -4.25 9.12 0.45
N HIS A 55 -4.66 8.35 -0.56
CA HIS A 55 -4.83 8.85 -1.92
C HIS A 55 -5.83 10.00 -1.98
N ARG A 56 -6.96 9.91 -1.29
CA ARG A 56 -7.96 10.98 -1.21
C ARG A 56 -7.39 12.26 -0.61
N HIS A 57 -6.65 12.16 0.50
CA HIS A 57 -5.99 13.32 1.13
C HIS A 57 -4.95 13.94 0.20
N LEU A 58 -4.15 13.12 -0.49
CA LEU A 58 -3.15 13.60 -1.43
C LEU A 58 -3.77 14.19 -2.70
N VAL A 59 -4.81 13.58 -3.25
CA VAL A 59 -5.53 14.12 -4.41
C VAL A 59 -6.10 15.47 -4.06
N SER A 60 -6.71 15.67 -2.88
CA SER A 60 -7.21 16.99 -2.48
C SER A 60 -6.13 18.11 -2.48
N ALA A 61 -4.85 17.74 -2.34
CA ALA A 61 -3.71 18.65 -2.33
C ALA A 61 -2.92 18.71 -3.66
N TYR A 62 -3.04 17.72 -4.55
CA TYR A 62 -2.15 17.52 -5.72
C TYR A 62 -2.88 17.18 -7.06
N VAL A 63 -4.17 17.47 -7.24
CA VAL A 63 -4.96 17.08 -8.46
C VAL A 63 -4.35 17.57 -9.80
N PRO A 64 -4.43 16.82 -10.93
CA PRO A 64 -4.74 15.38 -11.13
C PRO A 64 -3.61 14.66 -11.89
N MET A 65 -2.81 13.82 -11.24
CA MET A 65 -1.88 12.93 -11.97
C MET A 65 -1.88 11.47 -11.54
N PHE A 66 -2.75 11.06 -10.60
CA PHE A 66 -2.70 9.72 -10.02
C PHE A 66 -4.03 8.98 -10.19
N VAL A 67 -3.99 7.87 -10.92
CA VAL A 67 -5.07 6.88 -10.96
C VAL A 67 -4.70 5.76 -9.99
N LEU A 68 -5.42 5.67 -8.87
CA LEU A 68 -5.34 4.51 -7.98
C LEU A 68 -5.93 3.29 -8.71
N ALA A 69 -5.19 2.18 -8.73
CA ALA A 69 -5.58 1.00 -9.49
C ALA A 69 -6.87 0.38 -8.90
N ARG A 70 -7.96 0.38 -9.69
CA ARG A 70 -9.22 -0.31 -9.32
C ARG A 70 -9.00 -1.80 -9.12
N GLU A 71 -9.71 -2.36 -8.14
CA GLU A 71 -9.84 -3.80 -7.93
C GLU A 71 -10.28 -4.49 -9.23
N SER A 72 -9.45 -5.42 -9.72
CA SER A 72 -9.72 -6.15 -10.95
C SER A 72 -10.51 -7.40 -10.61
N ARG A 73 -11.77 -7.49 -11.03
CA ARG A 73 -12.56 -8.72 -10.95
C ARG A 73 -12.01 -9.72 -11.96
N VAL A 74 -11.59 -10.89 -11.49
CA VAL A 74 -11.22 -12.02 -12.34
C VAL A 74 -12.24 -13.14 -12.08
N GLU A 75 -12.91 -13.56 -13.14
CA GLU A 75 -13.76 -14.75 -13.18
C GLU A 75 -12.89 -15.96 -13.53
N PHE A 76 -12.89 -17.01 -12.69
CA PHE A 76 -12.67 -18.44 -13.03
C PHE A 76 -12.75 -19.31 -11.75
N GLN A 77 -13.04 -20.60 -11.93
CA GLN A 77 -13.36 -21.63 -10.92
C GLN A 77 -12.18 -21.96 -9.96
N VAL A 78 -11.93 -21.12 -8.96
CA VAL A 78 -10.94 -21.39 -7.89
C VAL A 78 -11.60 -21.15 -6.53
N SER A 79 -11.10 -21.80 -5.47
CA SER A 79 -11.58 -21.59 -4.10
C SER A 79 -11.57 -20.09 -3.74
N VAL A 80 -12.46 -19.67 -2.83
CA VAL A 80 -12.56 -18.28 -2.36
C VAL A 80 -11.17 -17.79 -1.91
N GLU A 81 -10.47 -18.58 -1.10
CA GLU A 81 -9.13 -18.27 -0.60
C GLU A 81 -8.11 -18.02 -1.73
N ALA A 82 -8.03 -18.91 -2.71
CA ALA A 82 -7.07 -18.77 -3.81
C ALA A 82 -7.34 -17.52 -4.66
N ARG A 83 -8.61 -17.15 -4.85
CA ARG A 83 -8.99 -15.90 -5.51
C ARG A 83 -8.52 -14.68 -4.75
N TYR A 84 -8.73 -14.67 -3.42
CA TYR A 84 -8.25 -13.58 -2.57
C TYR A 84 -6.72 -13.52 -2.56
N ALA A 85 -6.01 -14.65 -2.46
CA ALA A 85 -4.56 -14.69 -2.48
C ALA A 85 -3.97 -14.13 -3.78
N GLN A 86 -4.53 -14.54 -4.93
CA GLN A 86 -4.09 -14.03 -6.23
C GLN A 86 -4.39 -12.53 -6.39
N SER A 87 -5.58 -12.10 -5.97
CA SER A 87 -5.97 -10.68 -5.99
C SER A 87 -5.04 -9.85 -5.10
N ALA A 88 -4.77 -10.32 -3.89
CA ALA A 88 -3.91 -9.66 -2.92
C ALA A 88 -2.47 -9.55 -3.41
N LYS A 89 -1.93 -10.57 -4.08
CA LYS A 89 -0.61 -10.52 -4.72
C LYS A 89 -0.53 -9.46 -5.82
N ARG A 90 -1.51 -9.42 -6.73
CA ARG A 90 -1.57 -8.39 -7.79
C ARG A 90 -1.73 -6.99 -7.19
N MET A 91 -2.51 -6.88 -6.12
CA MET A 91 -2.72 -5.62 -5.44
C MET A 91 -1.45 -5.16 -4.72
N ARG A 92 -0.70 -6.07 -4.09
CA ARG A 92 0.62 -5.78 -3.50
C ARG A 92 1.54 -5.12 -4.54
N GLU A 93 1.65 -5.69 -5.73
CA GLU A 93 2.52 -5.14 -6.78
C GLU A 93 2.11 -3.72 -7.18
N ARG A 94 0.80 -3.48 -7.33
CA ARG A 94 0.24 -2.16 -7.67
C ARG A 94 0.44 -1.13 -6.56
N LEU A 95 0.19 -1.52 -5.30
CA LEU A 95 0.38 -0.65 -4.14
C LEU A 95 1.85 -0.33 -3.91
N ASN A 96 2.74 -1.31 -4.14
CA ASN A 96 4.18 -1.08 -4.06
C ASN A 96 4.65 -0.09 -5.13
N ALA A 97 4.20 -0.26 -6.39
CA ALA A 97 4.46 0.71 -7.45
C ALA A 97 3.89 2.11 -7.12
N TYR A 98 2.71 2.16 -6.51
CA TYR A 98 2.10 3.42 -6.06
C TYR A 98 2.96 4.12 -4.99
N LEU A 99 3.46 3.39 -3.98
CA LEU A 99 4.36 3.95 -2.96
C LEU A 99 5.64 4.52 -3.57
N HIS A 100 6.28 3.80 -4.50
CA HIS A 100 7.48 4.30 -5.17
C HIS A 100 7.18 5.57 -5.99
N ARG A 101 6.06 5.59 -6.73
CA ARG A 101 5.63 6.79 -7.47
C ARG A 101 5.33 7.97 -6.55
N LEU A 102 4.76 7.71 -5.37
CA LEU A 102 4.54 8.77 -4.39
C LEU A 102 5.85 9.42 -4.01
N LEU A 103 6.91 8.64 -3.74
CA LEU A 103 8.22 9.19 -3.38
C LEU A 103 8.92 9.99 -4.47
N GLU A 104 8.53 9.81 -5.74
CA GLU A 104 9.03 10.63 -6.85
C GLU A 104 8.46 12.05 -6.81
N LEU A 105 7.37 12.29 -6.06
CA LEU A 105 6.78 13.61 -5.93
C LEU A 105 7.59 14.50 -4.99
N PRO A 106 7.87 15.76 -5.39
CA PRO A 106 8.48 16.73 -4.49
C PRO A 106 7.57 16.96 -3.28
N ASP A 107 8.18 17.11 -2.11
CA ASP A 107 7.54 17.42 -0.82
C ASP A 107 6.52 16.41 -0.28
N ILE A 108 6.28 15.29 -0.97
CA ILE A 108 5.38 14.23 -0.49
C ILE A 108 5.77 13.72 0.90
N SER A 109 7.07 13.64 1.15
CA SER A 109 7.65 13.17 2.40
C SER A 109 7.56 14.21 3.52
N ALA A 110 7.26 15.46 3.19
CA ALA A 110 6.91 16.53 4.11
C ALA A 110 5.40 16.59 4.40
N SER A 111 4.57 16.01 3.52
CA SER A 111 3.11 15.97 3.70
C SER A 111 2.70 15.29 5.01
N ALA A 112 1.83 15.95 5.76
CA ALA A 112 1.25 15.39 6.97
C ALA A 112 0.46 14.11 6.69
N ALA A 113 -0.21 14.03 5.53
CA ALA A 113 -0.98 12.85 5.13
C ALA A 113 -0.07 11.63 4.94
N PHE A 114 1.07 11.81 4.26
CA PHE A 114 2.03 10.72 4.03
C PHE A 114 2.80 10.32 5.29
N ARG A 115 3.06 11.24 6.22
CA ARG A 115 3.70 10.92 7.51
C ARG A 115 2.76 10.28 8.53
N GLY A 116 1.47 10.58 8.45
CA GLY A 116 0.44 9.98 9.30
C GLY A 116 0.04 8.58 8.82
N PHE A 117 0.14 8.34 7.51
CA PHE A 117 0.07 7.02 6.91
C PHE A 117 1.27 6.16 7.31
#